data_AF-A0A9P7VTN0-F1
#
_entry.id   AF-A0A9P7VTN0-F1
#
_cell.length_a   1.000
_cell.length_b   1.000
_cell.length_c   1.000
_cell.angle_alpha   90.00
_cell.angle_beta   90.00
_cell.angle_gamma   90.00
#
_symmetry.space_group_name_H-M   'P 1'
#
loop_
_entity.id
_entity.type
_entity.pdbx_description
1 polymer ?
#
loop_
_entity_poly.entity_id
_entity_poly.type
_entity_poly.pdbx_seq_one_letter_code
_entity_poly.pdbx_strand_id
1 'polypeptide(L)'
;MADIRISAFIAVTSVIFLAIAYSVVYGTYIDTSDPLLSHLPHHMAKSIYWATKSNFLNVYFIKYAWGWTSAAFLFSWATSSPDTRTASRIFKWVTETAAWLVFTSWFFGPALLDRAIIASGGDCFVSLPSGEIMTVPHGFCFTKSTLTPAERPHLFSASFIAPPGWVGKPRLRKGHDVSGHIFLLTMSILFLADQLRPSLRHSITHWSTLHKYAVAANVTLIAIWLFASATTSAYFHSPSEKFTGYGGSSGL
;
A
#
# COMPACT_ATOMS: atom_id res chain seq x y z
N MET A 1 25.22 -13.90 14.65
CA MET A 1 24.28 -12.80 14.34
C MET A 1 22.95 -13.41 13.93
N ALA A 2 21.84 -12.91 14.45
CA ALA A 2 20.51 -13.33 13.99
C ALA A 2 20.36 -13.04 12.49
N ASP A 3 19.70 -13.94 11.72
CA ASP A 3 19.44 -13.70 10.30
C ASP A 3 18.55 -12.46 10.17
N ILE A 4 19.03 -11.43 9.46
CA ILE A 4 18.33 -10.15 9.28
C ILE A 4 16.90 -10.32 8.74
N ARG A 5 16.62 -11.39 7.99
CA ARG A 5 15.27 -11.69 7.51
C ARG A 5 14.33 -12.04 8.65
N ILE A 6 14.79 -12.85 9.59
CA ILE A 6 14.02 -13.24 10.78
C ILE A 6 13.79 -12.00 11.64
N SER A 7 14.83 -11.19 11.85
CA SER A 7 14.69 -9.92 12.58
C SER A 7 13.70 -8.97 11.91
N ALA A 8 13.77 -8.81 10.59
CA ALA A 8 12.85 -7.97 9.83
C ALA A 8 11.41 -8.49 9.89
N PHE A 9 11.22 -9.82 9.77
CA PHE A 9 9.93 -10.48 9.89
C PHE A 9 9.32 -10.28 11.29
N ILE A 10 10.08 -10.52 12.36
CA ILE A 10 9.63 -10.28 13.73
C ILE A 10 9.28 -8.81 13.94
N ALA A 11 10.13 -7.89 13.45
CA ALA A 11 9.91 -6.46 13.59
C ALA A 11 8.61 -6.00 12.90
N VAL A 12 8.40 -6.37 11.63
CA VAL A 12 7.19 -5.98 10.90
C VAL A 12 5.93 -6.63 11.50
N THR A 13 6.01 -7.91 11.90
CA THR A 13 4.91 -8.60 12.59
C THR A 13 4.53 -7.86 13.87
N SER A 14 5.53 -7.55 14.71
CA SER A 14 5.31 -6.91 16.01
C SER A 14 4.75 -5.51 15.84
N VAL A 15 5.30 -4.73 14.91
CA VAL A 15 4.83 -3.37 14.64
C VAL A 15 3.38 -3.36 14.16
N ILE A 16 3.02 -4.21 13.21
CA ILE A 16 1.66 -4.30 12.70
C ILE A 16 0.70 -4.75 13.81
N PHE A 17 1.05 -5.81 14.54
CA PHE A 17 0.19 -6.35 15.59
C PHE A 17 -0.05 -5.35 16.72
N LEU A 18 1.01 -4.71 17.22
CA LEU A 18 0.90 -3.70 18.29
C LEU A 18 0.12 -2.47 17.82
N ALA A 19 0.32 -2.02 16.58
CA ALA A 19 -0.42 -0.90 16.02
C ALA A 19 -1.90 -1.23 15.78
N ILE A 20 -2.24 -2.46 15.37
CA ILE A 20 -3.63 -2.94 15.29
C ILE A 20 -4.26 -2.97 16.68
N ALA A 21 -3.56 -3.53 17.68
CA ALA A 21 -4.06 -3.58 19.05
C ALA A 21 -4.33 -2.18 19.60
N TYR A 22 -3.40 -1.24 19.41
CA TYR A 22 -3.60 0.17 19.72
C TYR A 22 -4.83 0.73 19.01
N SER A 23 -4.95 0.47 17.70
CA SER A 23 -6.05 0.96 16.88
C SER A 23 -7.42 0.51 17.37
N VAL A 24 -7.54 -0.74 17.80
CA VAL A 24 -8.77 -1.33 18.34
C VAL A 24 -9.08 -0.78 19.73
N VAL A 25 -8.08 -0.73 20.62
CA VAL A 25 -8.26 -0.26 22.01
C VAL A 25 -8.69 1.20 22.06
N TYR A 26 -8.12 2.04 21.20
CA TYR A 26 -8.38 3.48 21.20
C TYR A 26 -9.37 3.93 20.11
N GLY A 27 -9.89 3.00 19.30
CA GLY A 27 -10.84 3.30 18.22
C GLY A 27 -10.27 4.25 17.16
N THR A 28 -8.96 4.19 16.88
CA THR A 28 -8.30 5.19 16.02
C THR A 28 -8.35 4.84 14.53
N TYR A 29 -8.83 3.66 14.14
CA TYR A 29 -8.99 3.31 12.72
C TYR A 29 -10.22 3.96 12.08
N ILE A 30 -10.17 4.10 10.76
CA ILE A 30 -11.34 4.33 9.92
C ILE A 30 -11.54 3.16 8.97
N ASP A 31 -12.79 2.73 8.80
CA ASP A 31 -13.15 1.76 7.77
C ASP A 31 -13.08 2.43 6.40
N THR A 32 -12.10 2.02 5.59
CA THR A 32 -11.89 2.57 4.26
C THR A 32 -12.74 1.90 3.18
N SER A 33 -13.36 0.75 3.51
CA SER A 33 -14.35 0.10 2.66
C SER A 33 -15.72 0.75 2.77
N ASP A 34 -16.03 1.44 3.86
CA ASP A 34 -17.32 2.11 4.04
C ASP A 34 -17.46 3.30 3.04
N PRO A 35 -18.44 3.27 2.12
CA PRO A 35 -18.65 4.37 1.16
C PRO A 35 -19.07 5.69 1.85
N LEU A 36 -19.71 5.64 3.01
CA LEU A 36 -20.15 6.80 3.77
C LEU A 36 -18.99 7.47 4.53
N LEU A 37 -17.97 6.70 4.93
CA LEU A 37 -16.84 7.22 5.70
C LEU A 37 -15.61 7.52 4.85
N SER A 38 -15.36 6.73 3.80
CA SER A 38 -14.07 6.74 3.09
C SER A 38 -13.75 8.04 2.34
N HIS A 39 -14.77 8.84 2.02
CA HIS A 39 -14.65 10.14 1.36
C HIS A 39 -14.42 11.30 2.35
N LEU A 40 -14.73 11.11 3.62
CA LEU A 40 -14.57 12.11 4.66
C LEU A 40 -13.11 12.20 5.13
N PRO A 41 -12.69 13.36 5.69
CA PRO A 41 -11.44 13.45 6.44
C PRO A 41 -11.45 12.47 7.61
N HIS A 42 -10.28 11.94 7.95
CA HIS A 42 -10.14 11.08 9.12
C HIS A 42 -10.57 11.84 10.39
N HIS A 43 -11.31 11.21 11.31
CA HIS A 43 -11.84 11.90 12.49
C HIS A 43 -10.72 12.45 13.41
N MET A 44 -9.58 11.77 13.49
CA MET A 44 -8.35 12.25 14.15
C MET A 44 -7.45 13.19 13.30
N ALA A 45 -7.83 13.57 12.07
CA ALA A 45 -6.92 14.34 11.19
C ALA A 45 -6.53 15.71 11.77
N LYS A 46 -7.37 16.29 12.63
CA LYS A 46 -7.10 17.59 13.28
C LYS A 46 -6.12 17.48 14.45
N SER A 47 -6.09 16.34 15.14
CA SER A 47 -5.27 16.14 16.34
C SER A 47 -3.99 15.35 16.05
N ILE A 48 -4.01 14.48 15.02
CA ILE A 48 -2.91 13.59 14.70
C ILE A 48 -2.52 13.77 13.23
N TYR A 49 -1.32 14.31 13.00
CA TYR A 49 -0.77 14.51 11.66
C TYR A 49 -0.74 13.23 10.82
N TRP A 50 -0.34 12.11 11.44
CA TRP A 50 -0.23 10.81 10.77
C TRP A 50 -1.56 10.21 10.32
N ALA A 51 -2.68 10.64 10.91
CA ALA A 51 -4.02 10.22 10.50
C ALA A 51 -4.51 10.96 9.23
N THR A 52 -3.74 11.93 8.73
CA THR A 52 -4.08 12.69 7.52
C THR A 52 -3.55 12.00 6.27
N LYS A 53 -4.40 11.74 5.27
CA LYS A 53 -4.00 11.10 3.99
C LYS A 53 -2.97 11.90 3.18
N SER A 54 -2.84 13.20 3.41
CA SER A 54 -1.86 14.08 2.75
C SER A 54 -0.59 14.32 3.56
N ASN A 55 -0.32 13.50 4.58
CA ASN A 55 0.93 13.59 5.33
C ASN A 55 2.15 13.30 4.44
N PHE A 56 3.32 13.84 4.84
CA PHE A 56 4.58 13.75 4.09
C PHE A 56 4.96 12.31 3.73
N LEU A 57 4.85 11.38 4.68
CA LEU A 57 5.19 9.98 4.48
C LEU A 57 4.30 9.35 3.39
N ASN A 58 3.00 9.63 3.40
CA ASN A 58 2.10 9.08 2.40
C ASN A 58 2.36 9.66 1.01
N VAL A 59 2.52 10.98 0.90
CA VAL A 59 2.63 11.67 -0.39
C VAL A 59 3.92 11.31 -1.12
N TYR A 60 5.05 11.26 -0.41
CA TYR A 60 6.37 11.12 -1.04
C TYR A 60 6.95 9.71 -0.97
N PHE A 61 6.64 8.94 0.09
CA PHE A 61 7.23 7.62 0.27
C PHE A 61 6.24 6.51 -0.09
N ILE A 62 5.11 6.42 0.60
CA ILE A 62 4.20 5.26 0.49
C ILE A 62 3.65 5.11 -0.93
N LYS A 63 3.21 6.21 -1.57
CA LYS A 63 2.72 6.20 -2.97
C LYS A 63 3.73 5.65 -3.98
N TYR A 64 5.02 5.79 -3.67
CA TYR A 64 6.12 5.37 -4.54
C TYR A 64 6.97 4.27 -3.90
N ALA A 65 6.41 3.51 -2.93
CA ALA A 65 7.20 2.63 -2.07
C ALA A 65 7.97 1.55 -2.85
N TRP A 66 7.36 0.93 -3.87
CA TRP A 66 8.07 -0.04 -4.71
C TRP A 66 9.20 0.61 -5.53
N GLY A 67 9.00 1.84 -5.99
CA GLY A 67 10.01 2.60 -6.73
C GLY A 67 11.23 2.91 -5.85
N TRP A 68 11.01 3.41 -4.63
CA TRP A 68 12.08 3.65 -3.65
C TRP A 68 12.80 2.36 -3.25
N THR A 69 12.04 1.28 -3.05
CA THR A 69 12.57 -0.05 -2.73
C THR A 69 13.46 -0.58 -3.85
N SER A 70 13.00 -0.46 -5.10
CA SER A 70 13.77 -0.85 -6.28
C SER A 70 15.04 -0.02 -6.44
N ALA A 71 14.96 1.31 -6.25
CA ALA A 71 16.11 2.20 -6.33
C ALA A 71 17.17 1.87 -5.26
N ALA A 72 16.74 1.65 -4.01
CA ALA A 72 17.65 1.27 -2.91
C ALA A 72 18.32 -0.09 -3.18
N PHE A 73 17.56 -1.07 -3.68
CA PHE A 73 18.09 -2.37 -4.05
C PHE A 73 19.10 -2.27 -5.21
N LEU A 74 18.74 -1.62 -6.31
CA LEU A 74 19.60 -1.50 -7.49
C LEU A 74 20.87 -0.72 -7.17
N PHE A 75 20.79 0.30 -6.33
CA PHE A 75 21.96 1.03 -5.85
C PHE A 75 22.88 0.13 -5.00
N SER A 76 22.31 -0.66 -4.07
CA SER A 76 23.09 -1.63 -3.29
C SER A 76 23.72 -2.72 -4.17
N TRP A 77 22.95 -3.27 -5.12
CA TRP A 77 23.43 -4.27 -6.05
C TRP A 77 24.56 -3.73 -6.93
N ALA A 78 24.39 -2.56 -7.55
CA ALA A 78 25.38 -1.96 -8.45
C ALA A 78 26.68 -1.54 -7.74
N THR A 79 26.62 -1.26 -6.43
CA THR A 79 27.79 -0.84 -5.63
C THR A 79 28.45 -1.99 -4.89
N SER A 80 27.78 -3.15 -4.81
CA SER A 80 28.30 -4.35 -4.16
C SER A 80 29.47 -4.97 -4.92
N SER A 81 30.26 -5.82 -4.24
CA SER A 81 31.36 -6.55 -4.86
C SER A 81 30.87 -7.44 -6.04
N PRO A 82 31.70 -7.66 -7.08
CA PRO A 82 31.30 -8.48 -8.24
C PRO A 82 30.72 -9.85 -7.86
N ASP A 83 31.30 -10.52 -6.86
CA ASP A 83 30.86 -11.84 -6.38
C ASP A 83 29.43 -11.83 -5.82
N THR A 84 28.96 -10.68 -5.36
CA THR A 84 27.62 -10.50 -4.79
C THR A 84 26.58 -10.00 -5.80
N ARG A 85 26.99 -9.65 -7.03
CA ARG A 85 26.11 -9.18 -8.12
C ARG A 85 25.48 -10.34 -8.89
N THR A 86 24.80 -11.21 -8.16
CA THR A 86 24.24 -12.44 -8.73
C THR A 86 22.93 -12.18 -9.49
N ALA A 87 22.67 -12.98 -10.52
CA ALA A 87 21.40 -13.00 -11.25
C ALA A 87 20.23 -13.42 -10.36
N SER A 88 20.46 -14.26 -9.34
CA SER A 88 19.44 -14.68 -8.39
C SER A 88 18.79 -13.50 -7.65
N ARG A 89 19.57 -12.48 -7.28
CA ARG A 89 19.06 -11.27 -6.63
C ARG A 89 18.16 -10.46 -7.55
N ILE A 90 18.55 -10.33 -8.82
CA ILE A 90 17.74 -9.67 -9.85
C ILE A 90 16.46 -10.47 -10.11
N PHE A 91 16.54 -11.80 -10.18
CA PHE A 91 15.38 -12.65 -10.36
C PHE A 91 14.36 -12.47 -9.23
N LYS A 92 14.82 -12.45 -7.97
CA LYS A 92 13.94 -12.12 -6.82
C LYS A 92 13.25 -10.77 -7.00
N TRP A 93 14.00 -9.73 -7.36
CA TRP A 93 13.42 -8.41 -7.62
C TRP A 93 12.36 -8.42 -8.74
N VAL A 94 12.61 -9.16 -9.82
CA VAL A 94 11.66 -9.34 -10.92
C VAL A 94 10.42 -10.11 -10.45
N THR A 95 10.59 -11.18 -9.67
CA THR A 95 9.49 -11.96 -9.10
C THR A 95 8.61 -11.11 -8.19
N GLU A 96 9.20 -10.35 -7.28
CA GLU A 96 8.47 -9.45 -6.38
C GLU A 96 7.76 -8.32 -7.16
N THR A 97 8.42 -7.79 -8.19
CA THR A 97 7.80 -6.80 -9.09
C THR A 97 6.60 -7.40 -9.80
N ALA A 98 6.72 -8.62 -10.32
CA ALA A 98 5.63 -9.33 -10.97
C ALA A 98 4.49 -9.62 -9.98
N ALA A 99 4.80 -10.06 -8.76
CA ALA A 99 3.81 -10.28 -7.70
C ALA A 99 3.04 -9.00 -7.38
N TRP A 100 3.73 -7.87 -7.21
CA TRP A 100 3.10 -6.57 -7.00
C TRP A 100 2.23 -6.12 -8.18
N LEU A 101 2.70 -6.32 -9.42
CA LEU A 101 1.92 -6.00 -10.61
C LEU A 101 0.67 -6.87 -10.73
N VAL A 102 0.75 -8.17 -10.46
CA VAL A 102 -0.42 -9.06 -10.42
C VAL A 102 -1.41 -8.60 -9.35
N PHE A 103 -0.91 -8.14 -8.21
CA PHE A 103 -1.75 -7.68 -7.11
C PHE A 103 -2.46 -6.35 -7.40
N THR A 104 -1.84 -5.45 -8.17
CA THR A 104 -2.34 -4.07 -8.36
C THR A 104 -2.80 -3.70 -9.76
N SER A 105 -2.42 -4.48 -10.76
CA SER A 105 -2.61 -4.12 -12.16
C SER A 105 -3.53 -5.10 -12.87
N TRP A 106 -4.11 -4.61 -13.95
CA TRP A 106 -4.94 -5.37 -14.88
C TRP A 106 -4.08 -6.45 -15.55
N PHE A 107 -4.12 -7.67 -15.01
CA PHE A 107 -3.58 -8.85 -15.68
C PHE A 107 -4.76 -9.81 -15.93
N PHE A 108 -5.28 -9.78 -17.16
CA PHE A 108 -6.45 -10.58 -17.60
C PHE A 108 -7.79 -10.26 -16.92
N GLY A 109 -8.15 -8.97 -16.81
CA GLY A 109 -9.40 -8.46 -16.23
C GLY A 109 -9.16 -7.49 -15.04
N PRO A 110 -10.19 -7.17 -14.24
CA PRO A 110 -10.05 -6.31 -13.06
C PRO A 110 -8.90 -6.77 -12.15
N ALA A 111 -8.26 -5.83 -11.43
CA ALA A 111 -7.17 -6.15 -10.52
C ALA A 111 -7.62 -7.20 -9.48
N LEU A 112 -6.69 -8.01 -8.97
CA LEU A 112 -7.04 -9.07 -8.00
C LEU A 112 -7.73 -8.50 -6.76
N LEU A 113 -7.29 -7.32 -6.29
CA LEU A 113 -7.95 -6.57 -5.22
C LEU A 113 -9.40 -6.20 -5.56
N ASP A 114 -9.65 -5.70 -6.76
CA ASP A 114 -11.02 -5.35 -7.20
C ASP A 114 -11.93 -6.59 -7.21
N ARG A 115 -11.39 -7.74 -7.64
CA ARG A 115 -12.11 -9.02 -7.60
C ARG A 115 -12.39 -9.49 -6.19
N ALA A 116 -11.42 -9.35 -5.28
CA ALA A 116 -11.57 -9.72 -3.88
C ALA A 116 -12.66 -8.86 -3.20
N ILE A 117 -12.69 -7.56 -3.48
CA ILE A 117 -13.71 -6.64 -2.97
C ILE A 117 -15.10 -7.08 -3.46
N ILE A 118 -15.27 -7.37 -4.75
CA ILE A 118 -16.58 -7.78 -5.29
C ILE A 118 -17.00 -9.16 -4.79
N ALA A 119 -16.06 -10.13 -4.76
CA ALA A 119 -16.33 -11.48 -4.27
C ALA A 119 -16.77 -11.49 -2.79
N SER A 120 -16.36 -10.49 -2.01
CA SER A 120 -16.75 -10.31 -0.62
C SER A 120 -17.97 -9.40 -0.44
N GLY A 121 -18.73 -9.12 -1.51
CA GLY A 121 -19.98 -8.35 -1.45
C GLY A 121 -19.83 -6.85 -1.72
N GLY A 122 -18.68 -6.42 -2.24
CA GLY A 122 -18.44 -5.04 -2.62
C GLY A 122 -19.17 -4.62 -3.88
N ASP A 123 -19.46 -3.32 -3.95
CA ASP A 123 -20.19 -2.69 -5.03
C ASP A 123 -19.52 -1.38 -5.48
N CYS A 124 -19.89 -0.87 -6.64
CA CYS A 124 -19.29 0.32 -7.22
C CYS A 124 -20.15 1.55 -6.91
N PHE A 125 -19.61 2.50 -6.16
CA PHE A 125 -20.34 3.68 -5.68
C PHE A 125 -19.74 4.97 -6.22
N VAL A 126 -20.59 5.97 -6.44
CA VAL A 126 -20.20 7.36 -6.68
C VAL A 126 -20.84 8.26 -5.62
N SER A 127 -20.04 9.14 -5.01
CA SER A 127 -20.53 10.14 -4.06
C SER A 127 -21.10 11.34 -4.83
N LEU A 128 -22.34 11.70 -4.52
CA LEU A 128 -23.01 12.86 -5.08
C LEU A 128 -22.68 14.12 -4.26
N PRO A 129 -22.79 15.32 -4.84
CA PRO A 129 -22.61 16.60 -4.14
C PRO A 129 -23.53 16.77 -2.92
N SER A 130 -24.70 16.11 -2.92
CA SER A 130 -25.64 16.10 -1.80
C SER A 130 -25.13 15.33 -0.58
N GLY A 131 -24.05 14.56 -0.71
CA GLY A 131 -23.56 13.63 0.32
C GLY A 131 -24.18 12.23 0.21
N GLU A 132 -25.17 12.04 -0.67
CA GLU A 132 -25.72 10.73 -0.98
C GLU A 132 -24.76 9.88 -1.82
N ILE A 133 -24.86 8.57 -1.68
CA ILE A 133 -24.09 7.61 -2.48
C ILE A 133 -25.02 6.91 -3.46
N MET A 134 -24.56 6.78 -4.69
CA MET A 134 -25.28 6.09 -5.76
C MET A 134 -24.49 4.89 -6.24
N THR A 135 -25.14 3.74 -6.37
CA THR A 135 -24.56 2.53 -6.94
C THR A 135 -24.56 2.62 -8.47
N VAL A 136 -23.46 2.23 -9.11
CA VAL A 136 -23.30 2.22 -10.56
C VAL A 136 -22.73 0.86 -11.02
N PRO A 137 -22.89 0.48 -12.30
CA PRO A 137 -22.31 -0.76 -12.82
C PRO A 137 -20.80 -0.89 -12.55
N HIS A 138 -20.35 -2.09 -12.15
CA HIS A 138 -18.95 -2.34 -11.75
C HIS A 138 -17.92 -1.98 -12.82
N GLY A 139 -18.31 -2.08 -14.10
CA GLY A 139 -17.47 -1.71 -15.24
C GLY A 139 -16.85 -0.32 -15.10
N PHE A 140 -17.60 0.66 -14.57
CA PHE A 140 -17.11 2.03 -14.37
C PHE A 140 -15.97 2.12 -13.36
N CYS A 141 -16.00 1.29 -12.31
CA CYS A 141 -14.91 1.22 -11.34
C CYS A 141 -13.67 0.55 -11.92
N PHE A 142 -13.84 -0.54 -12.69
CA PHE A 142 -12.72 -1.25 -13.30
C PHE A 142 -11.98 -0.42 -14.33
N THR A 143 -12.72 0.31 -15.18
CA THR A 143 -12.14 1.19 -16.20
C THR A 143 -11.70 2.54 -15.63
N LYS A 144 -11.97 2.79 -14.34
CA LYS A 144 -11.72 4.08 -13.65
C LYS A 144 -12.34 5.26 -14.42
N SER A 145 -13.50 5.03 -15.03
CA SER A 145 -14.20 6.03 -15.83
C SER A 145 -14.76 7.14 -14.95
N THR A 146 -14.73 8.36 -15.46
CA THR A 146 -15.42 9.49 -14.86
C THR A 146 -16.89 9.50 -15.27
N LEU A 147 -17.76 9.98 -14.38
CA LEU A 147 -19.19 10.12 -14.64
C LEU A 147 -19.57 11.60 -14.61
N THR A 148 -20.22 12.05 -15.67
CA THR A 148 -20.87 13.37 -15.74
C THR A 148 -22.32 13.18 -16.21
N PRO A 149 -23.26 14.04 -15.76
CA PRO A 149 -24.65 13.94 -16.21
C PRO A 149 -24.81 14.15 -17.72
N ALA A 150 -23.93 14.95 -18.33
CA ALA A 150 -23.95 15.22 -19.76
C ALA A 150 -23.60 13.98 -20.61
N GLU A 151 -22.59 13.21 -20.18
CA GLU A 151 -22.14 12.02 -20.92
C GLU A 151 -23.00 10.79 -20.61
N ARG A 152 -23.59 10.72 -19.40
CA ARG A 152 -24.29 9.53 -18.90
C ARG A 152 -25.63 9.87 -18.25
N PRO A 153 -26.57 10.51 -18.97
CA PRO A 153 -27.82 11.01 -18.40
C PRO A 153 -28.69 9.90 -17.79
N HIS A 154 -28.63 8.69 -18.34
CA HIS A 154 -29.40 7.53 -17.85
C HIS A 154 -29.01 7.04 -16.44
N LEU A 155 -27.84 7.44 -15.93
CA LEU A 155 -27.39 7.06 -14.58
C LEU A 155 -27.90 8.02 -13.51
N PHE A 156 -28.38 9.21 -13.89
CA PHE A 156 -28.78 10.25 -12.96
C PHE A 156 -30.28 10.49 -13.03
N SER A 157 -30.89 10.84 -11.89
CA SER A 157 -32.27 11.33 -11.90
C SER A 157 -32.39 12.57 -12.78
N ALA A 158 -33.51 12.72 -13.49
CA ALA A 158 -33.80 13.93 -14.28
C ALA A 158 -33.78 15.21 -13.43
N SER A 159 -33.99 15.10 -12.11
CA SER A 159 -33.92 16.20 -11.15
C SER A 159 -32.51 16.51 -10.63
N PHE A 160 -31.51 15.69 -10.95
CA PHE A 160 -30.14 15.90 -10.49
C PHE A 160 -29.45 17.01 -11.27
N ILE A 161 -29.10 18.08 -10.57
CA ILE A 161 -28.32 19.20 -11.12
C ILE A 161 -26.93 19.14 -10.50
N ALA A 162 -25.93 18.73 -11.29
CA ALA A 162 -24.55 18.75 -10.85
C ALA A 162 -24.02 20.19 -10.77
N PRO A 163 -23.26 20.54 -9.71
CA PRO A 163 -22.51 21.79 -9.67
C PRO A 163 -21.59 21.93 -10.89
N PRO A 164 -21.33 23.18 -11.36
CA PRO A 164 -20.39 23.42 -12.44
C PRO A 164 -19.02 22.75 -12.18
N GLY A 165 -18.56 21.94 -13.13
CA GLY A 165 -17.27 21.24 -13.04
C GLY A 165 -17.24 20.00 -12.13
N TRP A 166 -18.39 19.54 -11.61
CA TRP A 166 -18.44 18.29 -10.85
C TRP A 166 -18.17 17.09 -11.76
N VAL A 167 -17.32 16.17 -11.26
CA VAL A 167 -17.00 14.91 -11.91
C VAL A 167 -17.09 13.78 -10.89
N GLY A 168 -18.00 12.84 -11.13
CA GLY A 168 -18.14 11.64 -10.32
C GLY A 168 -17.00 10.66 -10.61
N LYS A 169 -16.32 10.18 -9.57
CA LYS A 169 -15.29 9.15 -9.67
C LYS A 169 -15.75 7.90 -8.91
N PRO A 170 -16.31 6.90 -9.61
CA PRO A 170 -16.76 5.66 -8.99
C PRO A 170 -15.63 4.92 -8.28
N ARG A 171 -15.94 4.28 -7.16
CA ARG A 171 -15.01 3.45 -6.38
C ARG A 171 -15.69 2.20 -5.85
N LEU A 172 -14.96 1.09 -5.85
CA LEU A 172 -15.41 -0.15 -5.19
C LEU A 172 -15.34 0.00 -3.68
N ARG A 173 -16.43 -0.31 -2.99
CA ARG A 173 -16.63 -0.15 -1.54
C ARG A 173 -17.56 -1.25 -1.01
N LYS A 174 -17.77 -1.31 0.31
CA LYS A 174 -18.65 -2.24 1.05
C LYS A 174 -18.19 -3.71 1.10
N GLY A 175 -17.20 -4.10 0.29
CA GLY A 175 -16.54 -5.40 0.38
C GLY A 175 -15.25 -5.34 1.19
N HIS A 176 -14.57 -6.48 1.32
CA HIS A 176 -13.30 -6.61 2.02
C HIS A 176 -12.15 -5.99 1.21
N ASP A 177 -11.72 -4.78 1.61
CA ASP A 177 -10.63 -4.02 0.97
C ASP A 177 -9.28 -4.38 1.60
N VAL A 178 -8.66 -5.46 1.11
CA VAL A 178 -7.33 -5.91 1.56
C VAL A 178 -6.34 -4.73 1.55
N SER A 179 -5.65 -4.47 2.67
CA SER A 179 -4.77 -3.32 2.76
C SER A 179 -3.52 -3.45 1.86
N GLY A 180 -3.62 -2.90 0.65
CA GLY A 180 -2.53 -2.93 -0.34
C GLY A 180 -1.26 -2.20 0.12
N HIS A 181 -1.39 -1.20 1.00
CA HIS A 181 -0.24 -0.55 1.62
C HIS A 181 0.52 -1.48 2.56
N ILE A 182 -0.19 -2.19 3.45
CA ILE A 182 0.45 -3.15 4.35
C ILE A 182 1.07 -4.30 3.57
N PHE A 183 0.41 -4.78 2.51
CA PHE A 183 0.98 -5.77 1.60
C PHE A 183 2.31 -5.28 1.00
N LEU A 184 2.31 -4.11 0.34
CA LEU A 184 3.48 -3.58 -0.34
C LEU A 184 4.63 -3.26 0.62
N LEU A 185 4.33 -2.65 1.77
CA LEU A 185 5.34 -2.27 2.76
C LEU A 185 5.98 -3.51 3.40
N THR A 186 5.20 -4.53 3.72
CA THR A 186 5.71 -5.80 4.27
C THR A 186 6.62 -6.49 3.27
N MET A 187 6.16 -6.65 2.02
CA MET A 187 6.94 -7.21 0.92
C MET A 187 8.25 -6.44 0.71
N SER A 188 8.18 -5.10 0.73
CA SER A 188 9.36 -4.23 0.59
C SER A 188 10.36 -4.40 1.73
N ILE A 189 9.91 -4.50 2.99
CA ILE A 189 10.79 -4.73 4.16
C ILE A 189 11.51 -6.06 4.03
N LEU A 190 10.77 -7.15 3.76
CA LEU A 190 11.33 -8.50 3.69
C LEU A 190 12.29 -8.64 2.51
N PHE A 191 11.95 -8.07 1.36
CA PHE A 191 12.81 -8.02 0.20
C PHE A 191 14.14 -7.29 0.49
N LEU A 192 14.09 -6.05 1.00
CA LEU A 192 15.31 -5.29 1.30
C LEU A 192 16.16 -5.98 2.38
N ALA A 193 15.54 -6.59 3.38
CA ALA A 193 16.24 -7.37 4.40
C ALA A 193 16.99 -8.57 3.79
N ASP A 194 16.37 -9.33 2.88
CA ASP A 194 17.07 -10.41 2.16
C ASP A 194 18.20 -9.86 1.28
N GLN A 195 17.98 -8.74 0.59
CA GLN A 195 18.98 -8.13 -0.30
C GLN A 195 20.19 -7.52 0.42
N LEU A 196 20.07 -7.20 1.70
CA LEU A 196 21.18 -6.73 2.55
C LEU A 196 22.11 -7.85 3.02
N ARG A 197 21.67 -9.12 3.01
CA ARG A 197 22.44 -10.24 3.55
C ARG A 197 23.85 -10.38 2.99
N PRO A 198 24.09 -10.29 1.65
CA PRO A 198 25.43 -10.44 1.11
C PRO A 198 26.38 -9.36 1.65
N SER A 199 25.92 -8.12 1.75
CA SER A 199 26.71 -7.01 2.29
C SER A 199 27.09 -7.26 3.76
N LEU A 200 26.13 -7.71 4.58
CA LEU A 200 26.32 -7.94 6.02
C LEU A 200 27.15 -9.18 6.37
N ARG A 201 27.39 -10.08 5.41
CA ARG A 201 28.29 -11.24 5.61
C ARG A 201 29.76 -10.86 5.59
N HIS A 202 30.11 -9.73 4.96
CA HIS A 202 31.47 -9.22 4.89
C HIS A 202 31.65 -8.05 5.85
N SER A 203 32.86 -7.90 6.41
CA SER A 203 33.16 -6.77 7.29
C SER A 203 32.97 -5.44 6.56
N ILE A 204 32.36 -4.47 7.25
CA ILE A 204 32.13 -3.10 6.78
C ILE A 204 33.43 -2.39 6.35
N THR A 205 34.58 -2.85 6.84
CA THR A 205 35.92 -2.35 6.50
C THR A 205 36.26 -2.57 5.01
N HIS A 206 35.66 -3.55 4.35
CA HIS A 206 35.88 -3.84 2.93
C HIS A 206 34.90 -3.12 2.01
N TRP A 207 33.93 -2.39 2.54
CA TRP A 207 32.94 -1.69 1.71
C TRP A 207 33.52 -0.40 1.16
N SER A 208 33.34 -0.18 -0.14
CA SER A 208 33.56 1.12 -0.74
C SER A 208 32.66 2.17 -0.07
N THR A 209 33.09 3.44 -0.09
CA THR A 209 32.28 4.55 0.47
C THR A 209 30.88 4.59 -0.15
N LEU A 210 30.78 4.33 -1.46
CA LEU A 210 29.50 4.31 -2.16
C LEU A 210 28.60 3.16 -1.68
N HIS A 211 29.17 1.98 -1.44
CA HIS A 211 28.42 0.83 -0.92
C HIS A 211 27.93 1.06 0.53
N LYS A 212 28.71 1.77 1.36
CA LYS A 212 28.26 2.18 2.70
C LYS A 212 26.99 3.03 2.63
N TYR A 213 26.95 4.01 1.73
CA TYR A 213 25.73 4.80 1.49
C TYR A 213 24.57 3.96 0.98
N ALA A 214 24.83 2.98 0.11
CA ALA A 214 23.79 2.10 -0.40
C ALA A 214 23.19 1.20 0.70
N VAL A 215 24.02 0.62 1.56
CA VAL A 215 23.55 -0.15 2.73
C VAL A 215 22.78 0.74 3.70
N ALA A 216 23.29 1.94 4.01
CA ALA A 216 22.59 2.89 4.86
C ALA A 216 21.23 3.28 4.30
N ALA A 217 21.13 3.54 2.99
CA ALA A 217 19.86 3.84 2.32
C ALA A 217 18.84 2.69 2.47
N ASN A 218 19.28 1.43 2.32
CA ASN A 218 18.41 0.26 2.52
C ASN A 218 17.90 0.17 3.97
N VAL A 219 18.79 0.34 4.96
CA VAL A 219 18.42 0.29 6.39
C VAL A 219 17.45 1.42 6.74
N THR A 220 17.73 2.65 6.30
CA THR A 220 16.83 3.80 6.50
C THR A 220 15.47 3.54 5.87
N LEU A 221 15.43 2.98 4.66
CA LEU A 221 14.18 2.73 3.98
C LEU A 221 13.35 1.62 4.67
N ILE A 222 13.99 0.58 5.21
CA ILE A 222 13.33 -0.42 6.07
C ILE A 222 12.70 0.25 7.30
N ALA A 223 13.44 1.15 7.97
CA ALA A 223 12.91 1.88 9.13
C ALA A 223 11.70 2.76 8.76
N ILE A 224 11.76 3.44 7.61
CA ILE A 224 10.64 4.22 7.07
C ILE A 224 9.43 3.31 6.79
N TRP A 225 9.64 2.11 6.23
CA TRP A 225 8.56 1.16 5.96
C TRP A 225 7.95 0.57 7.24
N LEU A 226 8.75 0.30 8.26
CA LEU A 226 8.23 -0.12 9.57
C LEU A 226 7.35 0.99 10.17
N PHE A 227 7.81 2.23 10.13
CA PHE A 227 7.04 3.37 10.62
C PHE A 227 5.76 3.63 9.79
N ALA A 228 5.84 3.49 8.46
CA ALA A 228 4.67 3.56 7.58
C ALA A 228 3.66 2.44 7.86
N SER A 229 4.14 1.23 8.17
CA SER A 229 3.29 0.09 8.55
C SER A 229 2.59 0.35 9.88
N ALA A 230 3.30 0.95 10.86
CA ALA A 230 2.74 1.34 12.15
C ALA A 230 1.60 2.37 12.00
N THR A 231 1.86 3.47 11.28
CA THR A 231 0.89 4.54 11.10
C THR A 231 -0.32 4.09 10.27
N THR A 232 -0.08 3.28 9.23
CA THR A 232 -1.16 2.69 8.43
C THR A 232 -2.03 1.79 9.30
N SER A 233 -1.41 0.91 10.09
CA SER A 233 -2.12 -0.02 10.98
C SER A 233 -2.85 0.67 12.14
N ALA A 234 -2.35 1.82 12.62
CA ALA A 234 -2.97 2.57 13.69
C ALA A 234 -4.22 3.35 13.23
N TYR A 235 -4.21 3.93 12.02
CA TYR A 235 -5.20 4.94 11.62
C TYR A 235 -6.08 4.58 10.41
N PHE A 236 -5.65 3.70 9.52
CA PHE A 236 -6.38 3.43 8.27
C PHE A 236 -6.77 1.97 8.14
N HIS A 237 -7.83 1.65 7.40
CA HIS A 237 -8.36 0.30 7.22
C HIS A 237 -8.96 -0.31 8.50
N SER A 238 -9.92 -1.23 8.32
CA SER A 238 -10.42 -2.04 9.42
C SER A 238 -9.37 -3.07 9.88
N PRO A 239 -9.46 -3.63 11.10
CA PRO A 239 -8.52 -4.64 11.56
C PRO A 239 -8.42 -5.87 10.64
N SER A 240 -9.54 -6.39 10.12
CA SER A 240 -9.56 -7.55 9.22
C SER A 240 -8.85 -7.28 7.89
N GLU A 241 -9.05 -6.09 7.31
CA GLU A 241 -8.38 -5.66 6.08
C GLU A 241 -6.85 -5.62 6.23
N LYS A 242 -6.36 -5.17 7.39
CA LYS A 242 -4.92 -5.15 7.71
C LYS A 242 -4.35 -6.57 7.82
N PHE A 243 -5.06 -7.47 8.51
CA PHE A 243 -4.62 -8.86 8.67
C PHE A 243 -4.46 -9.59 7.33
N THR A 244 -5.43 -9.44 6.44
CA THR A 244 -5.35 -10.07 5.11
C THR A 244 -4.26 -9.48 4.23
N GLY A 245 -3.99 -8.16 4.31
CA GLY A 245 -2.88 -7.53 3.59
C GLY A 245 -1.52 -8.03 4.07
N TYR A 246 -1.38 -8.22 5.39
CA TYR A 246 -0.18 -8.79 5.99
C TYR A 246 0.00 -10.29 5.64
N GLY A 247 -1.06 -11.09 5.78
CA GLY A 247 -1.03 -12.53 5.48
C GLY A 247 -0.69 -12.81 4.01
N GLY A 248 -1.23 -12.01 3.08
CA GLY A 248 -0.95 -12.16 1.65
C GLY A 248 0.51 -11.84 1.26
N SER A 249 1.20 -10.98 2.01
CA SER A 249 2.60 -10.59 1.72
C SER A 249 3.63 -11.45 2.44
N SER A 250 3.31 -11.99 3.61
CA SER A 250 4.21 -12.86 4.39
C SER A 250 4.22 -14.32 3.92
N GLY A 251 3.24 -14.73 3.11
CA GLY A 251 3.15 -16.07 2.53
C GLY A 251 3.72 -16.21 1.11
N LEU A 252 4.19 -15.11 0.50
CA LEU A 252 4.94 -15.09 -0.77
C LEU A 252 6.44 -15.26 -0.50
#